data_AF-A0A3M7RME1-F1
#
_entry.id   AF-A0A3M7RME1-F1
#
_cell.length_a   1.000
_cell.length_b   1.000
_cell.length_c   1.000
_cell.angle_alpha   90.00
_cell.angle_beta   90.00
_cell.angle_gamma   90.00
#
_symmetry.space_group_name_H-M   'P 1'
#
loop_
_entity.id
_entity.type
_entity.pdbx_description
1 polymer ?
#
loop_
_entity_poly.entity_id
_entity_poly.type
_entity_poly.pdbx_seq_one_letter_code
_entity_poly.pdbx_strand_id
1 'polypeptide(L)'
;MCSSKLNLAFILFFPQRDFTDGMDIVVKNSGDKQNMDLNFWLLIVSLSLIIKCEWSNAFQWNLDMEKNLYWAIGCDFHENNLKSEKMAGEKCGEACAQTPGCSHFTWTNFEGGTCWMKTNAINKENALKANEGFVCGIMKQKSNSIDWNNASKQTVWAHACDWKENDLSNSQVAGELCGAECLKTPECTHFTWTTFNGGTCWMKKGSVSKSDAFSTGDMTMVCGVVDENINVGSGIDSLKGQLLWSDEFDSLSNFMANWNQETGGHGWGNNELQYYTNNNENTEI
;
A
#
# COMPACT_ATOMS: atom_id res chain seq x y z
N MET A 1 20.28 -22.36 5.80
CA MET A 1 20.74 -23.69 5.34
C MET A 1 20.94 -24.58 6.56
N CYS A 2 20.10 -25.59 6.77
CA CYS A 2 20.42 -26.69 7.68
C CYS A 2 20.53 -27.94 6.83
N SER A 3 21.77 -28.35 6.54
CA SER A 3 22.10 -29.60 5.89
C SER A 3 22.18 -30.66 6.98
N SER A 4 21.28 -31.63 6.95
CA SER A 4 21.51 -32.92 7.59
C SER A 4 20.66 -33.95 6.87
N LYS A 5 21.32 -34.72 6.00
CA LYS A 5 20.81 -35.97 5.44
C LYS A 5 20.43 -36.90 6.61
N LEU A 6 19.14 -37.14 6.83
CA LEU A 6 18.68 -38.37 7.46
C LEU A 6 17.98 -39.21 6.39
N ASN A 7 18.68 -40.25 5.94
CA ASN A 7 18.07 -41.37 5.24
C ASN A 7 17.30 -42.18 6.29
N LEU A 8 15.99 -41.98 6.41
CA LEU A 8 15.10 -43.00 6.95
C LEU A 8 14.33 -43.61 5.78
N ALA A 9 14.77 -44.81 5.40
CA ALA A 9 13.99 -45.69 4.54
C ALA A 9 12.78 -46.18 5.34
N PHE A 10 11.60 -45.60 5.09
CA PHE A 10 10.33 -46.21 5.44
C PHE A 10 9.78 -46.90 4.20
N ILE A 11 9.75 -48.23 4.25
CA ILE A 11 8.99 -49.05 3.29
C ILE A 11 7.51 -48.76 3.56
N LEU A 12 6.88 -47.99 2.68
CA LEU A 12 5.44 -47.77 2.69
C LEU A 12 4.76 -48.82 1.80
N PHE A 13 4.01 -49.74 2.41
CA PHE A 13 2.92 -50.42 1.71
C PHE A 13 1.69 -49.50 1.77
N PHE A 14 1.35 -48.87 0.64
CA PHE A 14 0.06 -48.21 0.45
C PHE A 14 -0.94 -49.23 -0.12
N PRO A 15 -2.18 -49.31 0.38
CA PRO A 15 -3.32 -49.53 -0.49
C PRO A 15 -3.79 -48.16 -1.02
N GLN A 16 -3.89 -48.04 -2.35
CA GLN A 16 -4.47 -46.90 -3.03
C GLN A 16 -5.92 -46.67 -2.57
N ARG A 17 -6.27 -45.42 -2.22
CA ARG A 17 -7.59 -44.84 -2.48
C ARG A 17 -7.50 -43.32 -2.39
N ASP A 18 -7.85 -42.67 -3.50
CA ASP A 18 -8.19 -41.26 -3.59
C ASP A 18 -9.37 -40.94 -2.68
N PHE A 19 -9.36 -39.79 -2.00
CA PHE A 19 -10.50 -38.88 -1.88
C PHE A 19 -10.07 -37.57 -1.20
N THR A 20 -10.60 -36.49 -1.73
CA THR A 20 -10.51 -35.10 -1.31
C THR A 20 -11.27 -34.85 0.01
N ASP A 21 -10.93 -33.72 0.65
CA ASP A 21 -11.64 -33.01 1.74
C ASP A 21 -11.19 -33.25 3.21
N GLY A 22 -11.02 -32.09 3.87
CA GLY A 22 -10.94 -31.81 5.31
C GLY A 22 -10.60 -32.93 6.29
N MET A 23 -9.43 -32.83 6.93
CA MET A 23 -9.16 -33.55 8.18
C MET A 23 -9.93 -32.86 9.34
N ASP A 24 -11.16 -33.31 9.59
CA ASP A 24 -11.79 -33.18 10.90
C ASP A 24 -11.27 -34.30 11.80
N ILE A 25 -10.62 -33.93 12.92
CA ILE A 25 -10.22 -34.87 13.96
C ILE A 25 -11.48 -35.26 14.74
N VAL A 26 -12.12 -36.36 14.35
CA VAL A 26 -13.17 -36.99 15.16
C VAL A 26 -12.52 -37.82 16.26
N VAL A 27 -12.46 -37.29 17.48
CA VAL A 27 -12.15 -38.08 18.68
C VAL A 27 -13.36 -38.96 18.97
N LYS A 28 -13.32 -40.23 18.54
CA LYS A 28 -14.26 -41.24 19.02
C LYS A 28 -13.84 -41.69 20.42
N ASN A 29 -14.55 -41.22 21.43
CA ASN A 29 -14.55 -41.84 22.75
C ASN A 29 -15.37 -43.15 22.65
N SER A 30 -14.69 -44.27 22.38
CA SER A 30 -15.25 -45.60 22.63
C SER A 30 -14.79 -46.03 24.01
N GLY A 31 -15.73 -46.09 24.94
CA GLY A 31 -15.47 -46.62 26.27
C GLY A 31 -15.10 -48.09 26.18
N ASP A 32 -13.88 -48.43 26.58
CA ASP A 32 -13.57 -49.67 27.27
C ASP A 32 -12.28 -49.48 28.08
N LYS A 33 -12.40 -49.57 29.41
CA LYS A 33 -11.28 -49.54 30.35
C LYS A 33 -10.56 -50.88 30.28
N GLN A 34 -9.47 -50.97 29.50
CA GLN A 34 -8.46 -51.99 29.73
C GLN A 34 -7.06 -51.39 29.74
N ASN A 35 -6.45 -51.52 30.92
CA ASN A 35 -5.04 -51.41 31.28
C ASN A 35 -4.11 -50.90 30.15
N MET A 36 -3.91 -49.58 30.11
CA MET A 36 -2.85 -48.99 29.30
C MET A 36 -1.50 -49.29 29.96
N ASP A 37 -0.71 -50.16 29.32
CA ASP A 37 0.61 -50.58 29.79
C ASP A 37 1.54 -49.40 30.08
N LEU A 38 2.41 -49.55 31.09
CA LEU A 38 3.41 -48.54 31.50
C LEU A 38 4.31 -48.10 30.32
N ASN A 39 4.51 -48.99 29.35
CA ASN A 39 5.24 -48.73 28.11
C ASN A 39 4.50 -47.80 27.13
N PHE A 40 3.16 -47.79 27.15
CA PHE A 40 2.35 -46.89 26.33
C PHE A 40 2.39 -45.46 26.89
N TRP A 41 2.41 -45.30 28.21
CA TRP A 41 2.66 -44.00 28.87
C TRP A 41 4.09 -43.51 28.65
N LEU A 42 5.10 -44.39 28.68
CA LEU A 42 6.49 -44.00 28.35
C LEU A 42 6.66 -43.61 26.89
N LEU A 43 5.93 -44.22 25.96
CA LEU A 43 5.88 -43.81 24.55
C LEU A 43 5.16 -42.48 24.35
N ILE A 44 4.04 -42.23 25.04
CA ILE A 44 3.35 -40.93 24.99
C ILE A 44 4.22 -39.84 25.63
N VAL A 45 4.88 -40.10 26.77
CA VAL A 45 5.75 -39.12 27.45
C VAL A 45 7.05 -38.88 26.66
N SER A 46 7.61 -39.90 26.01
CA SER A 46 8.79 -39.74 25.13
C SER A 46 8.45 -39.10 23.77
N LEU A 47 7.28 -39.37 23.19
CA LEU A 47 6.77 -38.65 22.01
C LEU A 47 6.39 -37.20 22.34
N SER A 48 5.92 -36.94 23.57
CA SER A 48 5.69 -35.58 24.12
C SER A 48 7.00 -34.83 24.39
N LEU A 49 8.11 -35.54 24.59
CA LEU A 49 9.46 -34.97 24.73
C LEU A 49 10.19 -34.79 23.38
N ILE A 50 9.67 -35.34 22.29
CA ILE A 50 10.20 -35.17 20.92
C ILE A 50 9.33 -34.21 20.08
N ILE A 51 8.13 -33.84 20.52
CA ILE A 51 7.37 -32.68 20.01
C ILE A 51 7.56 -31.46 20.93
N LYS A 52 8.82 -31.21 21.31
CA LYS A 52 9.35 -29.86 21.43
C LYS A 52 10.32 -29.63 20.28
N CYS A 53 9.84 -29.79 19.05
CA CYS A 53 10.24 -28.79 18.08
C CYS A 53 9.58 -27.51 18.59
N GLU A 54 10.30 -26.73 19.40
CA GLU A 54 9.87 -25.38 19.76
C GLU A 54 9.84 -24.58 18.46
N TRP A 55 8.70 -24.67 17.80
CA TRP A 55 8.19 -23.67 16.90
C TRP A 55 8.11 -22.36 17.68
N SER A 56 9.14 -21.52 17.56
CA SER A 56 8.94 -20.09 17.38
C SER A 56 10.26 -19.41 17.03
N ASN A 57 10.70 -19.57 15.78
CA ASN A 57 11.56 -18.55 15.14
C ASN A 57 10.76 -17.29 14.76
N ALA A 58 9.53 -17.15 15.28
CA ALA A 58 8.65 -16.03 15.00
C ALA A 58 8.89 -14.95 16.05
N PHE A 59 9.19 -13.73 15.60
CA PHE A 59 9.29 -12.57 16.47
C PHE A 59 7.99 -12.35 17.24
N GLN A 60 8.11 -11.94 18.50
CA GLN A 60 6.96 -11.49 19.27
C GLN A 60 6.56 -10.09 18.82
N TRP A 61 5.64 -10.02 17.86
CA TRP A 61 5.11 -8.77 17.32
C TRP A 61 4.12 -8.11 18.28
N ASN A 62 4.38 -6.86 18.61
CA ASN A 62 3.46 -5.96 19.31
C ASN A 62 2.67 -5.13 18.30
N LEU A 63 1.42 -4.81 18.64
CA LEU A 63 0.57 -3.91 17.84
C LEU A 63 0.34 -2.62 18.63
N ASP A 64 0.76 -1.50 18.03
CA ASP A 64 0.35 -0.17 18.46
C ASP A 64 -0.90 0.23 17.63
N MET A 65 -2.06 0.27 18.30
CA MET A 65 -3.33 0.61 17.65
C MET A 65 -3.46 2.11 17.36
N GLU A 66 -2.83 2.97 18.16
CA GLU A 66 -2.86 4.42 17.96
C GLU A 66 -2.01 4.82 16.76
N LYS A 67 -0.84 4.20 16.61
CA LYS A 67 0.09 4.45 15.49
C LYS A 67 -0.14 3.56 14.28
N ASN A 68 -1.12 2.65 14.36
CA ASN A 68 -1.40 1.64 13.34
C ASN A 68 -0.11 0.95 12.85
N LEU A 69 0.62 0.33 13.78
CA LEU A 69 1.98 -0.15 13.57
C LEU A 69 2.20 -1.49 14.26
N TYR A 70 2.82 -2.45 13.56
CA TYR A 70 3.41 -3.62 14.20
C TYR A 70 4.89 -3.40 14.45
N TRP A 71 5.41 -3.82 15.61
CA TRP A 71 6.84 -3.76 15.90
C TRP A 71 7.33 -4.95 16.71
N ALA A 72 8.62 -5.26 16.61
CA ALA A 72 9.26 -6.31 17.39
C ALA A 72 10.72 -5.94 17.73
N ILE A 73 11.24 -6.56 18.78
CA ILE A 73 12.65 -6.43 19.22
C ILE A 73 13.47 -7.57 18.61
N GLY A 74 14.75 -7.34 18.38
CA GLY A 74 15.66 -8.34 17.87
C GLY A 74 15.44 -8.67 16.40
N CYS A 75 14.88 -7.72 15.65
CA CYS A 75 14.58 -7.90 14.24
C CYS A 75 15.10 -6.75 13.37
N ASP A 76 15.28 -7.05 12.10
CA ASP A 76 15.74 -6.10 11.08
C ASP A 76 15.11 -6.44 9.72
N PHE A 77 15.01 -5.43 8.86
CA PHE A 77 14.75 -5.54 7.44
C PHE A 77 15.97 -5.00 6.71
N HIS A 78 16.57 -5.78 5.82
CA HIS A 78 17.72 -5.32 5.04
C HIS A 78 17.27 -4.52 3.81
N GLU A 79 18.15 -3.62 3.35
CA GLU A 79 18.01 -2.86 2.10
C GLU A 79 16.83 -1.85 2.10
N ASN A 80 16.53 -1.26 0.93
CA ASN A 80 15.38 -0.39 0.68
C ASN A 80 15.23 0.84 1.60
N ASN A 81 16.35 1.37 2.09
CA ASN A 81 16.37 2.59 2.90
C ASN A 81 15.96 3.81 2.07
N LEU A 82 14.86 4.46 2.46
CA LEU A 82 14.45 5.76 1.93
C LEU A 82 15.26 6.89 2.55
N LYS A 83 15.34 6.86 3.88
CA LYS A 83 15.95 7.90 4.69
C LYS A 83 16.41 7.29 6.01
N SER A 84 17.49 7.83 6.57
CA SER A 84 17.88 7.55 7.95
C SER A 84 18.02 8.84 8.74
N GLU A 85 17.65 8.79 10.02
CA GLU A 85 17.72 9.96 10.90
C GLU A 85 17.93 9.52 12.34
N LYS A 86 18.71 10.32 13.09
CA LYS A 86 19.03 10.05 14.48
C LYS A 86 17.85 10.42 15.38
N MET A 87 17.31 9.43 16.09
CA MET A 87 16.18 9.60 17.01
C MET A 87 16.03 8.44 18.00
N ALA A 88 15.21 8.62 19.03
CA ALA A 88 14.82 7.55 19.94
C ALA A 88 13.96 6.48 19.23
N GLY A 89 14.12 5.21 19.61
CA GLY A 89 13.44 4.09 18.95
C GLY A 89 11.92 4.18 18.93
N GLU A 90 11.32 4.65 20.03
CA GLU A 90 9.89 4.90 20.17
C GLU A 90 9.30 5.89 19.14
N LYS A 91 10.13 6.80 18.61
CA LYS A 91 9.74 7.79 17.60
C LYS A 91 9.90 7.29 16.17
N CYS A 92 10.64 6.20 15.96
CA CYS A 92 10.96 5.71 14.62
C CYS A 92 9.71 5.27 13.85
N GLY A 93 8.73 4.68 14.54
CA GLY A 93 7.45 4.31 13.92
C GLY A 93 6.61 5.51 13.47
N GLU A 94 6.56 6.57 14.29
CA GLU A 94 5.88 7.81 13.92
C GLU A 94 6.59 8.52 12.77
N ALA A 95 7.92 8.59 12.80
CA ALA A 95 8.72 9.15 11.73
C ALA A 95 8.51 8.40 10.41
N CYS A 96 8.42 7.07 10.45
CA CYS A 96 8.05 6.28 9.29
C CYS A 96 6.62 6.62 8.82
N ALA A 97 5.63 6.66 9.71
CA ALA A 97 4.25 7.03 9.36
C ALA A 97 4.13 8.40 8.69
N GLN A 98 4.97 9.37 9.07
CA GLN A 98 5.02 10.72 8.51
C GLN A 98 5.90 10.83 7.26
N THR A 99 6.69 9.82 6.95
CA THR A 99 7.60 9.84 5.80
C THR A 99 6.89 9.27 4.58
N PRO A 100 6.67 10.09 3.53
CA PRO A 100 6.07 9.59 2.30
C PRO A 100 6.93 8.46 1.72
N GLY A 101 6.32 7.28 1.58
CA GLY A 101 6.88 6.08 0.97
C GLY A 101 7.26 5.04 2.01
N CYS A 102 7.26 5.40 3.29
CA CYS A 102 7.74 4.49 4.33
C CYS A 102 6.69 3.42 4.63
N SER A 103 7.03 2.18 4.31
CA SER A 103 6.21 1.00 4.60
C SER A 103 6.65 0.31 5.89
N HIS A 104 7.93 0.43 6.24
CA HIS A 104 8.54 -0.23 7.37
C HIS A 104 9.83 0.45 7.81
N PHE A 105 10.35 0.05 8.97
CA PHE A 105 11.57 0.61 9.50
C PHE A 105 12.40 -0.41 10.28
N THR A 106 13.67 -0.08 10.46
CA THR A 106 14.52 -0.64 11.52
C THR A 106 15.09 0.51 12.33
N TRP A 107 15.11 0.39 13.64
CA TRP A 107 15.87 1.23 14.54
C TRP A 107 17.06 0.45 15.10
N THR A 108 18.23 1.08 15.13
CA THR A 108 19.47 0.48 15.64
C THR A 108 20.19 1.41 16.60
N ASN A 109 21.08 0.86 17.43
CA ASN A 109 21.94 1.63 18.33
C ASN A 109 23.06 2.42 17.62
N PHE A 110 23.07 2.46 16.29
CA PHE A 110 24.07 3.20 15.53
C PHE A 110 24.06 4.68 15.93
N GLU A 111 25.24 5.26 16.17
CA GLU A 111 25.43 6.66 16.59
C GLU A 111 24.57 7.14 17.78
N GLY A 112 24.16 6.23 18.67
CA GLY A 112 23.30 6.55 19.81
C GLY A 112 21.80 6.51 19.50
N GLY A 113 21.40 5.94 18.37
CA GLY A 113 20.02 5.67 18.00
C GLY A 113 19.67 6.21 16.62
N THR A 114 19.63 5.34 15.61
CA THR A 114 19.30 5.72 14.24
C THR A 114 18.08 4.95 13.75
N CYS A 115 17.08 5.69 13.27
CA CYS A 115 15.92 5.17 12.57
C CYS A 115 16.20 5.07 11.07
N TRP A 116 16.04 3.88 10.51
CA TRP A 116 16.23 3.55 9.12
C TRP A 116 14.84 3.29 8.50
N MET A 117 14.26 4.31 7.88
CA MET A 117 12.95 4.29 7.24
C MET A 117 13.07 3.68 5.84
N LYS A 118 12.16 2.76 5.51
CA LYS A 118 12.27 1.89 4.34
C LYS A 118 10.98 1.80 3.54
N THR A 119 11.10 1.44 2.27
CA THR A 119 9.99 1.32 1.31
C THR A 119 9.79 -0.11 0.81
N ASN A 120 8.82 -0.31 -0.07
CA ASN A 120 8.34 -1.56 -0.68
C ASN A 120 7.34 -2.34 0.17
N ALA A 121 6.60 -3.24 -0.48
CA ALA A 121 5.68 -4.13 0.19
C ALA A 121 6.45 -5.22 0.96
N ILE A 122 6.26 -5.25 2.27
CA ILE A 122 6.81 -6.28 3.15
C ILE A 122 5.76 -6.82 4.11
N ASN A 123 6.01 -7.99 4.66
CA ASN A 123 5.21 -8.61 5.71
C ASN A 123 6.10 -9.08 6.88
N LYS A 124 5.46 -9.60 7.94
CA LYS A 124 6.13 -10.05 9.17
C LYS A 124 7.14 -11.18 8.95
N GLU A 125 7.00 -11.96 7.88
CA GLU A 125 7.86 -13.09 7.54
C GLU A 125 9.16 -12.63 6.87
N ASN A 126 9.18 -11.42 6.32
CA ASN A 126 10.40 -10.81 5.76
C ASN A 126 11.38 -10.33 6.83
N ALA A 127 10.97 -10.29 8.11
CA ALA A 127 11.84 -9.84 9.18
C ALA A 127 12.97 -10.85 9.43
N LEU A 128 14.18 -10.34 9.60
CA LEU A 128 15.38 -11.13 9.85
C LEU A 128 15.81 -10.99 11.31
N LYS A 129 16.40 -12.04 11.87
CA LYS A 129 16.87 -12.03 13.26
C LYS A 129 18.08 -11.11 13.36
N ALA A 130 18.02 -10.16 14.29
CA ALA A 130 19.05 -9.17 14.53
C ALA A 130 19.47 -9.16 16.01
N ASN A 131 20.35 -8.22 16.35
CA ASN A 131 20.76 -7.99 17.74
C ASN A 131 19.54 -7.55 18.58
N GLU A 132 19.46 -7.98 19.84
CA GLU A 132 18.38 -7.60 20.78
C GLU A 132 18.22 -6.09 20.96
N GLY A 133 19.24 -5.29 20.67
CA GLY A 133 19.15 -3.83 20.66
C GLY A 133 18.48 -3.22 19.42
N PHE A 134 18.04 -4.03 18.45
CA PHE A 134 17.39 -3.55 17.23
C PHE A 134 15.88 -3.69 17.36
N VAL A 135 15.15 -2.75 16.77
CA VAL A 135 13.70 -2.77 16.74
C VAL A 135 13.27 -2.60 15.30
N CYS A 136 12.48 -3.53 14.76
CA CYS A 136 11.89 -3.36 13.44
C CYS A 136 10.39 -3.18 13.56
N GLY A 137 9.80 -2.48 12.59
CA GLY A 137 8.37 -2.27 12.54
C GLY A 137 7.84 -2.22 11.12
N ILE A 138 6.60 -2.66 10.97
CA ILE A 138 5.84 -2.64 9.72
C ILE A 138 4.62 -1.78 9.98
N MET A 139 4.44 -0.73 9.17
CA MET A 139 3.21 0.04 9.21
C MET A 139 2.07 -0.93 8.96
N LYS A 140 1.16 -1.07 9.95
CA LYS A 140 -0.08 -1.80 9.70
C LYS A 140 -0.75 -0.95 8.65
N GLN A 141 -0.87 -1.48 7.44
CA GLN A 141 -1.67 -0.84 6.42
C GLN A 141 -2.97 -0.46 7.11
N LYS A 142 -3.38 0.83 7.08
CA LYS A 142 -4.81 1.12 7.17
C LYS A 142 -5.41 0.13 6.18
N SER A 143 -6.28 -0.75 6.69
CA SER A 143 -6.87 -1.93 6.03
C SER A 143 -6.69 -1.94 4.50
N ASN A 144 -6.49 -3.11 3.88
CA ASN A 144 -6.50 -3.31 2.41
C ASN A 144 -7.68 -2.65 1.62
N SER A 145 -8.54 -1.84 2.25
CA SER A 145 -9.20 -0.71 1.62
C SER A 145 -8.18 0.27 1.03
N ILE A 146 -7.99 0.18 -0.27
CA ILE A 146 -7.56 1.31 -1.08
C ILE A 146 -8.44 2.52 -0.71
N ASP A 147 -7.82 3.61 -0.25
CA ASP A 147 -8.50 4.82 0.18
C ASP A 147 -8.95 5.63 -1.06
N TRP A 148 -10.10 5.27 -1.61
CA TRP A 148 -10.66 5.88 -2.81
C TRP A 148 -11.09 7.33 -2.60
N ASN A 149 -10.51 8.22 -3.38
CA ASN A 149 -10.95 9.60 -3.54
C ASN A 149 -12.15 9.67 -4.50
N ASN A 150 -13.32 10.01 -3.95
CA ASN A 150 -14.58 10.15 -4.69
C ASN A 150 -14.90 11.62 -5.04
N ALA A 151 -13.93 12.54 -4.97
CA ALA A 151 -14.17 13.97 -5.24
C ALA A 151 -14.52 14.25 -6.71
N SER A 152 -13.97 13.46 -7.62
CA SER A 152 -14.25 13.57 -9.04
C SER A 152 -15.53 12.81 -9.36
N LYS A 153 -16.55 13.50 -9.90
CA LYS A 153 -17.84 12.86 -10.20
C LYS A 153 -17.68 11.72 -11.21
N GLN A 154 -16.78 11.86 -12.19
CA GLN A 154 -16.65 10.96 -13.35
C GLN A 154 -15.61 9.84 -13.18
N THR A 155 -14.62 10.04 -12.31
CA THR A 155 -13.56 9.05 -12.06
C THR A 155 -13.31 8.98 -10.57
N VAL A 156 -13.13 7.77 -10.06
CA VAL A 156 -12.74 7.53 -8.68
C VAL A 156 -11.32 6.98 -8.69
N TRP A 157 -10.43 7.54 -7.87
CA TRP A 157 -9.01 7.22 -7.92
C TRP A 157 -8.40 7.11 -6.52
N ALA A 158 -7.25 6.46 -6.41
CA ALA A 158 -6.51 6.32 -5.16
C ALA A 158 -5.01 6.23 -5.42
N HIS A 159 -4.22 6.57 -4.39
CA HIS A 159 -2.77 6.34 -4.39
C HIS A 159 -2.45 4.89 -4.03
N ALA A 160 -1.22 4.48 -4.37
CA ALA A 160 -0.65 3.19 -3.97
C ALA A 160 -1.51 2.00 -4.41
N CYS A 161 -2.09 2.07 -5.60
CA CYS A 161 -2.87 0.97 -6.16
C CYS A 161 -2.58 0.75 -7.65
N ASP A 162 -2.94 -0.43 -8.14
CA ASP A 162 -2.84 -0.84 -9.53
C ASP A 162 -3.87 -1.92 -9.87
N TRP A 163 -3.97 -2.25 -11.16
CA TRP A 163 -4.90 -3.21 -11.74
C TRP A 163 -4.13 -4.34 -12.42
N LYS A 164 -4.70 -5.54 -12.42
CA LYS A 164 -4.09 -6.69 -13.11
C LYS A 164 -4.35 -6.59 -14.61
N GLU A 165 -3.26 -6.60 -15.38
CA GLU A 165 -3.25 -6.73 -16.84
C GLU A 165 -4.11 -5.64 -17.54
N ASN A 166 -4.52 -5.89 -18.79
CA ASN A 166 -5.53 -5.11 -19.55
C ASN A 166 -5.15 -3.70 -20.03
N ASP A 167 -3.87 -3.43 -20.29
CA ASP A 167 -3.46 -2.16 -20.92
C ASP A 167 -4.03 -2.02 -22.34
N LEU A 168 -4.79 -0.96 -22.57
CA LEU A 168 -5.34 -0.56 -23.86
C LEU A 168 -4.34 0.32 -24.61
N SER A 169 -3.86 1.37 -23.95
CA SER A 169 -2.91 2.33 -24.51
C SER A 169 -2.19 3.08 -23.38
N ASN A 170 -1.20 3.91 -23.73
CA ASN A 170 -0.54 4.79 -22.77
C ASN A 170 -0.30 6.19 -23.35
N SER A 171 -0.23 7.18 -22.47
CA SER A 171 0.02 8.58 -22.82
C SER A 171 0.85 9.25 -21.72
N GLN A 172 1.75 10.16 -22.10
CA GLN A 172 2.59 10.88 -21.15
C GLN A 172 1.87 12.15 -20.67
N VAL A 173 1.35 12.11 -19.45
CA VAL A 173 0.56 13.18 -18.83
C VAL A 173 0.81 13.23 -17.32
N ALA A 174 0.52 14.37 -16.69
CA ALA A 174 0.52 14.48 -15.23
C ALA A 174 -0.52 13.55 -14.59
N GLY A 175 -0.26 13.05 -13.37
CA GLY A 175 -1.10 12.06 -12.70
C GLY A 175 -2.55 12.50 -12.51
N GLU A 176 -2.75 13.76 -12.13
CA GLU A 176 -4.08 14.40 -11.99
C GLU A 176 -4.90 14.42 -13.28
N LEU A 177 -4.25 14.36 -14.45
CA LEU A 177 -4.91 14.39 -15.76
C LEU A 177 -5.21 12.99 -16.31
N CYS A 178 -4.64 11.94 -15.74
CA CYS A 178 -4.77 10.57 -16.25
C CYS A 178 -6.24 10.10 -16.28
N GLY A 179 -7.04 10.48 -15.27
CA GLY A 179 -8.48 10.17 -15.28
C GLY A 179 -9.24 10.86 -16.41
N ALA A 180 -8.93 12.13 -16.70
CA ALA A 180 -9.53 12.84 -17.83
C ALA A 180 -9.10 12.25 -19.18
N GLU A 181 -7.86 11.76 -19.28
CA GLU A 181 -7.35 11.09 -20.47
C GLU A 181 -8.04 9.74 -20.71
N CYS A 182 -8.30 8.97 -19.65
CA CYS A 182 -9.11 7.75 -19.74
C CYS A 182 -10.54 8.06 -20.22
N LEU A 183 -11.20 9.10 -19.69
CA LEU A 183 -12.55 9.50 -20.15
C LEU A 183 -12.61 9.90 -21.63
N LYS A 184 -11.53 10.44 -22.19
CA LYS A 184 -11.43 10.78 -23.61
C LYS A 184 -11.10 9.57 -24.49
N THR A 185 -10.54 8.52 -23.90
CA THR A 185 -10.06 7.34 -24.62
C THR A 185 -11.21 6.34 -24.80
N PRO A 186 -11.61 6.04 -26.06
CA PRO A 186 -12.65 5.04 -26.31
C PRO A 186 -12.32 3.70 -25.66
N GLU A 187 -13.31 3.06 -25.03
CA GLU A 187 -13.18 1.78 -24.32
C GLU A 187 -12.35 1.80 -23.02
N CYS A 188 -11.83 2.95 -22.58
CA CYS A 188 -11.13 3.02 -21.29
C CYS A 188 -12.13 2.94 -20.14
N THR A 189 -11.97 1.95 -19.26
CA THR A 189 -12.81 1.74 -18.09
C THR A 189 -12.08 2.03 -16.79
N HIS A 190 -10.76 1.90 -16.79
CA HIS A 190 -9.90 2.13 -15.64
C HIS A 190 -8.50 2.51 -16.10
N PHE A 191 -7.69 3.01 -15.19
CA PHE A 191 -6.35 3.48 -15.49
C PHE A 191 -5.39 3.26 -14.32
N THR A 192 -4.10 3.23 -14.65
CA THR A 192 -3.00 3.35 -13.70
C THR A 192 -2.08 4.45 -14.19
N TRP A 193 -1.56 5.29 -13.29
CA TRP A 193 -0.52 6.26 -13.57
C TRP A 193 0.75 5.88 -12.81
N THR A 194 1.90 5.99 -13.48
CA THR A 194 3.22 5.73 -12.89
C THR A 194 4.21 6.84 -13.23
N THR A 195 5.31 6.90 -12.51
CA THR A 195 6.42 7.84 -12.76
C THR A 195 7.28 7.47 -13.97
N PHE A 196 6.93 6.41 -14.70
CA PHE A 196 7.63 5.98 -15.90
C PHE A 196 7.72 7.13 -16.92
N ASN A 197 8.90 7.32 -17.53
CA ASN A 197 9.19 8.40 -18.49
C ASN A 197 8.76 9.82 -18.04
N GLY A 198 8.79 10.10 -16.74
CA GLY A 198 8.38 11.40 -16.20
C GLY A 198 6.87 11.56 -16.01
N GLY A 199 6.10 10.48 -16.14
CA GLY A 199 4.66 10.43 -15.90
C GLY A 199 3.92 9.77 -17.04
N THR A 200 3.59 8.49 -16.91
CA THR A 200 2.82 7.74 -17.91
C THR A 200 1.48 7.32 -17.33
N CYS A 201 0.42 7.70 -18.02
CA CYS A 201 -0.93 7.19 -17.83
C CYS A 201 -1.13 5.94 -18.70
N TRP A 202 -1.46 4.83 -18.06
CA TRP A 202 -1.79 3.54 -18.66
C TRP A 202 -3.31 3.40 -18.65
N MET A 203 -3.93 3.58 -19.80
CA MET A 203 -5.36 3.42 -19.97
C MET A 203 -5.66 1.95 -20.19
N LYS A 204 -6.68 1.44 -19.52
CA LYS A 204 -7.01 0.03 -19.47
C LYS A 204 -8.49 -0.19 -19.77
N LYS A 205 -8.83 -1.40 -20.22
CA LYS A 205 -10.21 -1.78 -20.57
C LYS A 205 -10.66 -3.07 -19.89
N GLY A 206 -11.96 -3.23 -19.75
CA GLY A 206 -12.56 -4.42 -19.13
C GLY A 206 -13.43 -4.08 -17.92
N SER A 207 -14.13 -5.08 -17.40
CA SER A 207 -15.05 -4.89 -16.28
C SER A 207 -14.30 -5.05 -14.96
N VAL A 208 -14.06 -3.94 -14.28
CA VAL A 208 -13.41 -3.91 -12.97
C VAL A 208 -14.22 -3.08 -11.98
N SER A 209 -14.07 -3.39 -10.70
CA SER A 209 -14.67 -2.69 -9.58
C SER A 209 -13.58 -2.26 -8.60
N LYS A 210 -13.91 -1.36 -7.66
CA LYS A 210 -12.97 -0.88 -6.63
C LYS A 210 -12.30 -2.01 -5.82
N SER A 211 -12.96 -3.16 -5.69
CA SER A 211 -12.42 -4.34 -5.00
C SER A 211 -11.43 -5.16 -5.82
N ASP A 212 -11.37 -4.97 -7.13
CA ASP A 212 -10.46 -5.70 -8.02
C ASP A 212 -9.07 -5.04 -8.09
N ALA A 213 -8.96 -3.80 -7.64
CA ALA A 213 -7.68 -3.11 -7.50
C ALA A 213 -6.87 -3.71 -6.34
N PHE A 214 -5.56 -3.80 -6.52
CA PHE A 214 -4.64 -4.26 -5.48
C PHE A 214 -3.71 -3.13 -5.03
N SER A 215 -3.34 -3.14 -3.76
CA SER A 215 -2.38 -2.18 -3.22
C SER A 215 -0.96 -2.48 -3.71
N THR A 216 -0.23 -1.45 -4.11
CA THR A 216 1.21 -1.51 -4.41
C THR A 216 2.00 -0.85 -3.28
N GLY A 217 3.27 -1.24 -3.13
CA GLY A 217 4.20 -0.57 -2.21
C GLY A 217 4.69 0.80 -2.71
N ASP A 218 4.41 1.13 -3.98
CA ASP A 218 4.78 2.42 -4.58
C ASP A 218 3.65 3.43 -4.41
N MET A 219 3.83 4.37 -3.48
CA MET A 219 2.84 5.40 -3.21
C MET A 219 2.71 6.48 -4.29
N THR A 220 3.64 6.53 -5.25
CA THR A 220 3.58 7.46 -6.37
C THR A 220 2.65 6.96 -7.47
N MET A 221 2.33 5.66 -7.47
CA MET A 221 1.34 5.10 -8.38
C MET A 221 -0.06 5.57 -8.00
N VAL A 222 -0.88 5.84 -9.00
CA VAL A 222 -2.29 6.19 -8.85
C VAL A 222 -3.09 5.25 -9.71
N CYS A 223 -4.14 4.62 -9.18
CA CYS A 223 -5.08 3.88 -10.00
C CYS A 223 -6.48 4.49 -9.90
N GLY A 224 -7.25 4.37 -10.97
CA GLY A 224 -8.60 4.89 -11.01
C GLY A 224 -9.53 4.05 -11.87
N VAL A 225 -10.82 4.21 -11.62
CA VAL A 225 -11.93 3.57 -12.33
C VAL A 225 -12.92 4.66 -12.73
N VAL A 226 -13.46 4.55 -13.94
CA VAL A 226 -14.56 5.39 -14.42
C VAL A 226 -15.83 4.96 -13.71
N ASP A 227 -16.50 5.89 -13.01
CA ASP A 227 -17.74 5.54 -12.28
C ASP A 227 -18.95 5.67 -13.22
N GLU A 228 -19.38 4.53 -13.76
CA GLU A 228 -20.58 4.44 -14.61
C GLU A 228 -21.89 4.54 -13.80
N ASN A 229 -21.85 4.50 -12.46
CA ASN A 229 -23.04 4.65 -11.62
C ASN A 229 -23.46 6.09 -11.39
N ILE A 230 -22.80 7.07 -12.02
CA ILE A 230 -23.50 8.32 -12.25
C ILE A 230 -24.63 7.99 -13.21
N ASN A 231 -25.85 8.12 -12.73
CA ASN A 231 -27.02 8.11 -13.59
C ASN A 231 -26.98 9.37 -14.46
N VAL A 232 -26.19 9.32 -15.53
CA VAL A 232 -26.10 10.34 -16.56
C VAL A 232 -27.31 10.16 -17.49
N GLY A 233 -28.51 10.07 -16.89
CA GLY A 233 -29.75 9.63 -17.53
C GLY A 233 -30.84 10.68 -17.64
N SER A 234 -30.61 11.93 -17.20
CA SER A 234 -31.61 13.00 -17.41
C SER A 234 -31.08 14.45 -17.43
N GLY A 235 -29.76 14.68 -17.50
CA GLY A 235 -29.19 16.04 -17.42
C GLY A 235 -28.10 16.42 -18.41
N ILE A 236 -27.54 15.48 -19.18
CA ILE A 236 -26.38 15.78 -20.05
C ILE A 236 -26.72 16.28 -21.44
N ASP A 237 -27.95 16.11 -21.92
CA ASP A 237 -28.39 16.78 -23.15
C ASP A 237 -28.63 18.29 -22.89
N SER A 238 -28.69 18.71 -21.62
CA SER A 238 -28.77 20.10 -21.20
C SER A 238 -27.42 20.74 -20.83
N LEU A 239 -26.34 19.96 -20.72
CA LEU A 239 -25.00 20.45 -20.31
C LEU A 239 -23.99 20.49 -21.45
N LYS A 240 -24.36 20.02 -22.66
CA LYS A 240 -23.53 20.17 -23.85
C LYS A 240 -23.42 21.66 -24.22
N GLY A 241 -22.35 22.30 -23.74
CA GLY A 241 -22.10 23.74 -23.95
C GLY A 241 -22.58 24.65 -22.82
N GLN A 242 -22.94 24.12 -21.64
CA GLN A 242 -23.21 24.99 -20.49
C GLN A 242 -21.90 25.44 -19.86
N LEU A 243 -21.64 26.75 -19.94
CA LEU A 243 -20.56 27.45 -19.27
C LEU A 243 -20.61 27.15 -17.77
N LEU A 244 -19.66 26.35 -17.27
CA LEU A 244 -19.56 25.96 -15.86
C LEU A 244 -19.11 27.12 -14.98
N TRP A 245 -18.30 28.02 -15.54
CA TRP A 245 -17.84 29.25 -14.93
C TRP A 245 -17.34 30.21 -16.01
N SER A 246 -17.67 31.49 -15.85
CA SER A 246 -17.03 32.63 -16.50
C SER A 246 -16.88 33.72 -15.47
N ASP A 247 -15.75 34.41 -15.50
CA ASP A 247 -15.57 35.67 -14.80
C ASP A 247 -15.53 36.79 -15.84
N GLU A 248 -16.32 37.82 -15.59
CA GLU A 248 -16.33 39.03 -16.42
C GLU A 248 -15.33 40.03 -15.82
N PHE A 249 -14.21 40.22 -16.50
CA PHE A 249 -13.17 41.18 -16.11
C PHE A 249 -13.52 42.56 -16.66
N ASP A 250 -14.72 43.06 -16.39
CA ASP A 250 -15.19 44.34 -16.97
C ASP A 250 -14.79 45.57 -16.13
N SER A 251 -14.29 45.35 -14.91
CA SER A 251 -13.81 46.44 -14.06
C SER A 251 -12.82 45.99 -12.98
N LEU A 252 -11.83 46.83 -12.70
CA LEU A 252 -10.80 46.59 -11.69
C LEU A 252 -11.39 46.43 -10.26
N SER A 253 -12.55 47.05 -9.99
CA SER A 253 -13.25 46.92 -8.71
C SER A 253 -13.84 45.54 -8.47
N ASN A 254 -14.32 44.86 -9.51
CA ASN A 254 -14.84 43.49 -9.40
C ASN A 254 -13.70 42.47 -9.33
N PHE A 255 -12.58 42.76 -9.99
CA PHE A 255 -11.37 41.95 -9.93
C PHE A 255 -10.82 41.86 -8.49
N MET A 256 -10.61 43.00 -7.82
CA MET A 256 -10.03 43.03 -6.46
C MET A 256 -10.96 42.52 -5.35
N ALA A 257 -12.25 42.27 -5.66
CA ALA A 257 -13.18 41.70 -4.69
C ALA A 257 -13.00 40.18 -4.50
N ASN A 258 -12.57 39.48 -5.57
CA ASN A 258 -12.45 38.02 -5.59
C ASN A 258 -11.01 37.55 -5.84
N TRP A 259 -10.16 38.40 -6.41
CA TRP A 259 -8.81 38.06 -6.84
C TRP A 259 -7.78 39.02 -6.24
N ASN A 260 -6.72 38.45 -5.65
CA ASN A 260 -5.59 39.22 -5.16
C ASN A 260 -4.47 39.25 -6.20
N GLN A 261 -3.80 40.40 -6.36
CA GLN A 261 -2.60 40.50 -7.16
C GLN A 261 -1.42 39.89 -6.39
N GLU A 262 -0.75 38.92 -6.99
CA GLU A 262 0.47 38.35 -6.44
C GLU A 262 1.69 39.14 -6.92
N THR A 263 2.53 39.58 -5.99
CA THR A 263 3.80 40.25 -6.29
C THR A 263 4.97 39.32 -5.99
N GLY A 264 5.92 39.20 -6.92
CA GLY A 264 7.08 38.33 -6.76
C GLY A 264 7.82 38.11 -8.06
N GLY A 265 8.99 37.48 -8.00
CA GLY A 265 9.81 37.23 -9.19
C GLY A 265 10.56 35.93 -9.09
N HIS A 266 9.86 34.82 -9.22
CA HIS A 266 10.42 33.46 -9.37
C HIS A 266 9.54 32.60 -10.31
N GLY A 267 8.74 33.26 -11.16
CA GLY A 267 8.01 32.62 -12.25
C GLY A 267 6.99 31.56 -11.85
N TRP A 268 6.48 31.51 -10.61
CA TRP A 268 5.28 30.73 -10.19
C TRP A 268 5.02 29.39 -10.92
N GLY A 269 6.06 28.60 -11.17
CA GLY A 269 5.98 27.32 -11.90
C GLY A 269 6.14 27.36 -13.44
N ASN A 270 6.18 28.52 -14.09
CA ASN A 270 6.37 28.69 -15.55
C ASN A 270 7.79 29.18 -15.97
N ASN A 271 8.70 29.35 -15.01
CA ASN A 271 10.11 29.68 -15.25
C ASN A 271 10.36 31.08 -15.89
N GLU A 272 9.43 32.03 -15.71
CA GLU A 272 9.61 33.40 -16.16
C GLU A 272 10.57 34.20 -15.26
N LEU A 273 11.50 34.93 -15.89
CA LEU A 273 12.47 35.81 -15.22
C LEU A 273 11.89 37.19 -14.84
N GLN A 274 10.60 37.39 -15.04
CA GLN A 274 9.93 38.67 -14.82
C GLN A 274 9.52 38.83 -13.35
N TYR A 275 9.59 40.07 -12.85
CA TYR A 275 9.14 40.46 -11.52
C TYR A 275 7.78 41.15 -11.63
N TYR A 276 6.74 40.52 -11.09
CA TYR A 276 5.40 41.09 -11.02
C TYR A 276 5.34 42.11 -9.88
N THR A 277 4.91 43.33 -10.20
CA THR A 277 4.77 44.43 -9.24
C THR A 277 3.29 44.76 -9.06
N ASN A 278 2.93 45.36 -7.92
CA ASN A 278 1.58 45.86 -7.66
C ASN A 278 1.28 47.20 -8.34
N ASN A 279 2.02 47.54 -9.40
CA ASN A 279 1.73 48.72 -10.19
C ASN A 279 0.56 48.41 -11.13
N ASN A 280 -0.50 49.21 -11.05
CA ASN A 280 -1.72 49.00 -11.83
C ASN A 280 -1.54 49.19 -13.34
N GLU A 281 -0.38 49.71 -13.79
CA GLU A 281 -0.03 49.91 -15.20
C GLU A 281 -0.04 48.61 -16.04
N ASN A 282 0.10 47.43 -15.41
CA ASN A 282 0.05 46.14 -16.10
C ASN A 282 -1.32 45.43 -15.99
N THR A 283 -2.29 46.05 -15.31
CA THR A 283 -3.66 45.53 -15.11
C THR A 283 -4.67 46.54 -15.64
N GLU A 284 -4.46 47.00 -16.87
CA GLU A 284 -5.46 47.76 -17.62
C GLU A 284 -6.42 46.77 -18.31
N ILE A 285 -7.72 47.04 -18.17
CA ILE A 285 -8.81 46.31 -18.84
C ILE A 285 -9.23 47.13 -20.05
#